data_AF-A0A2H9MQV8-F1
#
_entry.id   AF-A0A2H9MQV8-F1
#
_cell.length_a   1.000
_cell.length_b   1.000
_cell.length_c   1.000
_cell.angle_alpha   90.00
_cell.angle_beta   90.00
_cell.angle_gamma   90.00
#
_symmetry.space_group_name_H-M   'P 1'
#
loop_
_entity.id
_entity.type
_entity.pdbx_description
1 polymer ?
#
loop_
_entity_poly.entity_id
_entity_poly.type
_entity_poly.pdbx_seq_one_letter_code
_entity_poly.pdbx_strand_id
1 'polypeptide(L)'
;MKIIDLYDPSRVDKTPDGIHVLLESGNFIHDGFSIRAVELRHYLECIDPHLGPYSLITSYVETDKGSVEMIYDEGFRGEDSLNRAASFLVSNLGISALILRSIITLREHIDNDNVPH
;
A
#
# COMPACT_ATOMS: atom_id res chain seq x y z
N MET A 1 6.09 -9.20 10.76
CA MET A 1 6.61 -9.40 9.39
C MET A 1 6.30 -8.17 8.55
N LYS A 2 7.20 -7.75 7.66
CA LYS A 2 6.99 -6.65 6.71
C LYS A 2 7.20 -7.19 5.30
N ILE A 3 6.15 -7.18 4.48
CA ILE A 3 6.18 -7.63 3.08
C ILE A 3 6.14 -6.40 2.18
N ILE A 4 7.06 -6.34 1.22
CA ILE A 4 7.09 -5.34 0.16
C ILE A 4 6.83 -6.08 -1.16
N ASP A 5 5.60 -6.01 -1.66
CA ASP A 5 5.17 -6.63 -2.93
C ASP A 5 5.34 -5.62 -4.08
N LEU A 6 6.61 -5.29 -4.34
CA LEU A 6 7.05 -4.44 -5.42
C LEU A 6 8.05 -5.22 -6.28
N TYR A 7 8.05 -4.99 -7.60
CA TYR A 7 9.08 -5.54 -8.48
C TYR A 7 10.49 -5.12 -8.05
N ASP A 8 10.64 -3.87 -7.59
CA ASP A 8 11.86 -3.34 -6.97
C ASP A 8 11.54 -2.74 -5.59
N PRO A 9 11.82 -3.48 -4.51
CA PRO A 9 11.59 -3.02 -3.14
C PRO A 9 12.40 -1.78 -2.73
N SER A 10 13.52 -1.50 -3.40
CA SER A 10 14.37 -0.35 -3.03
C SER A 10 13.70 0.99 -3.28
N ARG A 11 12.68 1.03 -4.15
CA ARG A 11 11.87 2.22 -4.47
C ARG A 11 11.14 2.79 -3.25
N VAL A 12 10.85 1.94 -2.26
CA VAL A 12 10.18 2.30 -1.00
C VAL A 12 11.09 2.20 0.22
N ASP A 13 12.40 2.03 0.01
CA ASP A 13 13.41 2.05 1.09
C ASP A 13 13.79 3.48 1.49
N LYS A 14 12.76 4.31 1.69
CA LYS A 14 12.85 5.70 2.10
C LYS A 14 11.56 6.12 2.81
N THR A 15 11.59 7.26 3.49
CA THR A 15 10.36 7.85 4.03
C THR A 15 9.45 8.31 2.87
N PRO A 16 8.14 8.00 2.90
CA PRO A 16 7.21 8.54 1.91
C PRO A 16 7.24 10.07 1.90
N ASP A 17 7.16 10.65 0.71
CA ASP A 17 7.01 12.10 0.50
C ASP A 17 5.60 12.56 0.91
N GLY A 18 4.61 11.66 0.88
CA GLY A 18 3.26 11.92 1.36
C GLY A 18 2.59 10.66 1.89
N ILE A 19 1.72 10.84 2.89
CA ILE A 19 0.90 9.76 3.45
C ILE A 19 -0.55 10.25 3.50
N HIS A 20 -1.47 9.43 3.01
CA HIS A 20 -2.91 9.64 3.11
C HIS A 20 -3.54 8.44 3.81
N VAL A 21 -4.05 8.67 5.02
CA VAL A 21 -4.68 7.62 5.83
C VAL A 21 -6.10 7.40 5.32
N LEU A 22 -6.38 6.18 4.84
CA LEU A 22 -7.70 5.77 4.35
C LEU A 22 -8.57 5.19 5.47
N LEU A 23 -7.93 4.48 6.40
CA LEU A 23 -8.56 3.89 7.57
C LEU A 23 -7.53 3.82 8.69
N GLU A 24 -7.88 4.38 9.85
CA GLU A 24 -7.10 4.27 11.08
C GLU A 24 -8.10 4.07 12.22
N SER A 25 -7.75 3.26 13.21
CA SER A 25 -8.53 3.06 14.46
C SER A 25 -9.85 2.27 14.37
N GLY A 26 -9.90 1.24 13.53
CA GLY A 26 -10.92 0.19 13.65
C GLY A 26 -10.23 -1.12 13.97
N ASN A 27 -10.43 -1.72 15.15
CA ASN A 27 -10.10 -3.12 15.41
C ASN A 27 -11.03 -4.04 14.58
N PHE A 28 -11.07 -3.81 13.27
CA PHE A 28 -11.87 -4.53 12.31
C PHE A 28 -11.15 -5.83 12.01
N ILE A 29 -11.91 -6.91 12.10
CA ILE A 29 -11.41 -8.25 11.83
C ILE A 29 -11.88 -8.65 10.44
N HIS A 30 -10.93 -8.97 9.58
CA HIS A 30 -11.20 -9.63 8.31
C HIS A 30 -10.42 -10.92 8.29
N ASP A 31 -11.11 -12.05 8.12
CA ASP A 31 -10.44 -13.33 7.85
C ASP A 31 -9.44 -13.79 8.93
N GLY A 32 -9.67 -13.36 10.18
CA GLY A 32 -8.80 -13.64 11.32
C GLY A 32 -7.56 -12.74 11.41
N PHE A 33 -7.54 -11.62 10.69
CA PHE A 33 -6.55 -10.55 10.80
C PHE A 33 -7.23 -9.30 11.34
N SER A 34 -6.61 -8.68 12.35
CA SER A 34 -7.03 -7.37 12.86
C SER A 34 -6.31 -6.29 12.06
N ILE A 35 -7.07 -5.52 11.28
CA ILE A 35 -6.54 -4.41 10.48
C ILE A 35 -6.30 -3.22 11.41
N ARG A 36 -5.09 -2.65 11.39
CA ARG A 36 -4.71 -1.51 12.24
C ARG A 36 -4.74 -0.20 11.48
N ALA A 37 -4.21 -0.21 10.26
CA ALA A 37 -4.14 0.95 9.39
C ALA A 37 -4.22 0.54 7.92
N VAL A 38 -4.83 1.40 7.11
CA VAL A 38 -4.76 1.38 5.65
C VAL A 38 -4.39 2.78 5.17
N GLU A 39 -3.30 2.87 4.43
CA GLU A 39 -2.71 4.11 3.96
C GLU A 39 -2.43 4.04 2.46
N LEU A 40 -2.48 5.19 1.79
CA LEU A 40 -1.71 5.40 0.59
C LEU A 40 -0.43 6.15 0.95
N ARG A 41 0.68 5.72 0.38
CA ARG A 41 1.98 6.37 0.51
C ARG A 41 2.44 6.83 -0.86
N HIS A 42 2.99 8.02 -0.92
CA HIS A 42 3.50 8.63 -2.13
C HIS A 42 5.00 8.75 -2.04
N TYR A 43 5.67 8.38 -3.12
CA TYR A 43 7.09 8.52 -3.31
C TYR A 43 7.31 9.26 -4.63
N LEU A 44 8.00 10.40 -4.57
CA LEU A 44 8.48 11.10 -5.73
C LEU A 44 9.78 10.43 -6.19
N GLU A 45 9.82 9.94 -7.42
CA GLU A 45 11.00 9.23 -7.94
C GLU A 45 11.89 10.16 -8.77
N CYS A 46 11.28 10.92 -9.67
CA CYS A 46 11.99 11.89 -10.49
C CYS A 46 11.04 13.01 -10.95
N ILE A 47 11.62 14.08 -11.50
CA ILE A 47 10.90 15.17 -12.14
C ILE A 47 11.40 15.26 -13.57
N ASP A 48 10.52 14.95 -14.53
CA ASP A 48 10.79 15.14 -15.95
C ASP A 48 10.46 16.59 -16.36
N PRO A 49 11.30 17.27 -17.16
CA PRO A 49 11.05 18.66 -17.58
C PRO A 49 9.76 18.88 -18.39
N HIS A 50 9.26 17.85 -19.08
CA HIS A 50 8.09 17.93 -19.95
C HIS A 50 6.85 17.28 -19.33
N LEU A 51 7.04 16.18 -18.61
CA LEU A 51 5.94 15.36 -18.06
C LEU A 51 5.66 15.65 -16.59
N GLY A 52 6.59 16.33 -15.89
CA GLY A 52 6.45 16.69 -14.48
C GLY A 52 6.86 15.56 -13.52
N PRO A 53 6.32 15.53 -12.29
CA PRO A 53 6.73 14.58 -11.26
C PRO A 53 6.25 13.16 -11.57
N TYR A 54 7.18 12.20 -11.58
CA TYR A 54 6.87 10.78 -11.58
C TYR A 54 6.51 10.35 -10.16
N SER A 55 5.24 9.97 -9.97
CA SER A 55 4.68 9.54 -8.69
C SER A 55 4.64 8.03 -8.64
N LEU A 56 5.20 7.44 -7.58
CA LEU A 56 4.89 6.09 -7.14
C LEU A 56 3.92 6.18 -5.95
N ILE A 57 2.74 5.59 -6.09
CA ILE A 57 1.74 5.48 -5.02
C ILE A 57 1.64 4.02 -4.63
N THR A 58 1.88 3.72 -3.36
CA THR A 58 1.71 2.38 -2.79
C THR A 58 0.52 2.35 -1.84
N SER A 59 -0.13 1.19 -1.76
CA SER A 59 -1.05 0.88 -0.66
C SER A 59 -0.27 0.20 0.46
N TYR A 60 -0.42 0.70 1.68
CA TYR A 60 0.13 0.09 2.88
C TYR A 60 -1.01 -0.39 3.78
N VAL A 61 -1.01 -1.67 4.13
CA VAL A 61 -1.97 -2.28 5.05
C VAL A 61 -1.20 -2.87 6.22
N GLU A 62 -1.50 -2.38 7.42
CA GLU A 62 -0.96 -2.91 8.67
C GLU A 62 -1.99 -3.80 9.36
N THR A 63 -1.54 -4.96 9.83
CA THR A 63 -2.33 -5.92 10.61
C THR A 63 -1.61 -6.35 11.88
N ASP A 64 -2.30 -7.11 12.72
CA ASP A 64 -1.70 -7.80 13.87
C ASP A 64 -0.63 -8.84 13.52
N LYS A 65 -0.65 -9.38 12.29
CA LYS A 65 0.28 -10.43 11.83
C LYS A 65 1.42 -9.90 10.95
N GLY A 66 1.39 -8.61 10.63
CA GLY A 66 2.40 -7.96 9.79
C GLY A 66 1.81 -6.90 8.89
N SER A 67 2.65 -6.33 8.06
CA SER A 67 2.26 -5.30 7.10
C SER A 67 2.58 -5.72 5.67
N VAL A 68 1.77 -5.25 4.73
CA VAL A 68 2.03 -5.40 3.29
C VAL A 68 2.02 -4.02 2.65
N GLU A 69 3.05 -3.72 1.87
CA GLU A 69 3.09 -2.55 0.99
C GLU A 69 3.17 -3.02 -0.46
N MET A 70 2.28 -2.50 -1.32
CA MET A 70 2.13 -2.93 -2.72
C MET A 70 1.95 -1.72 -3.62
N ILE A 71 2.34 -1.80 -4.90
CA ILE A 71 2.04 -0.74 -5.88
C ILE A 71 0.53 -0.61 -6.04
N TYR A 72 0.04 0.62 -5.86
CA TYR A 72 -1.34 0.99 -6.18
C TYR A 72 -1.42 1.67 -7.56
N ASP A 73 -0.57 2.67 -7.78
CA ASP A 73 -0.49 3.40 -9.05
C ASP A 73 0.90 4.00 -9.25
N GLU A 74 1.33 4.16 -10.50
CA GLU A 74 2.58 4.85 -10.82
C GLU A 74 2.48 5.64 -12.13
N GLY A 75 3.36 6.63 -12.29
CA GLY A 75 3.50 7.42 -13.52
C GLY A 75 3.54 8.93 -13.32
N PHE A 76 3.53 9.66 -14.43
CA PHE A 76 3.40 11.11 -14.47
C PHE A 76 1.96 11.53 -14.17
N ARG A 77 1.61 11.51 -12.89
CA ARG A 77 0.24 11.75 -12.41
C ARG A 77 -0.07 13.23 -12.16
N GLY A 78 0.92 14.11 -12.30
CA GLY A 78 0.79 15.54 -12.00
C GLY A 78 0.68 15.82 -10.50
N GLU A 79 0.47 17.09 -10.16
CA GLU A 79 0.27 17.54 -8.77
C GLU A 79 -0.97 16.90 -8.14
N ASP A 80 -0.98 16.72 -6.82
CA ASP A 80 -2.12 16.21 -6.05
C ASP A 80 -2.56 14.77 -6.40
N SER A 81 -1.65 13.97 -6.97
CA SER A 81 -1.89 12.59 -7.39
C SER A 81 -2.36 11.69 -6.23
N LEU A 82 -1.77 11.85 -5.05
CA LEU A 82 -2.10 11.09 -3.84
C LEU A 82 -3.56 11.31 -3.39
N ASN A 83 -4.03 12.55 -3.34
CA ASN A 83 -5.40 12.85 -2.90
C ASN A 83 -6.45 12.40 -3.93
N ARG A 84 -6.13 12.47 -5.23
CA ARG A 84 -6.99 11.89 -6.27
C ARG A 84 -7.11 10.38 -6.15
N ALA A 85 -5.99 9.69 -5.93
CA ALA A 85 -5.97 8.25 -5.69
C ALA A 85 -6.80 7.86 -4.45
N ALA A 86 -6.61 8.58 -3.35
CA ALA A 86 -7.39 8.37 -2.12
C ALA A 86 -8.89 8.58 -2.35
N SER A 87 -9.27 9.69 -2.99
CA SER A 87 -10.66 10.01 -3.30
C SER A 87 -11.31 8.92 -4.16
N PHE A 88 -10.60 8.44 -5.18
CA PHE A 88 -11.09 7.35 -6.03
C PHE A 88 -11.32 6.06 -5.25
N LEU A 89 -10.39 5.67 -4.37
CA LEU A 89 -10.54 4.47 -3.54
C LEU A 89 -11.74 4.55 -2.61
N VAL A 90 -11.92 5.69 -1.93
CA VAL A 90 -13.04 5.91 -1.02
C VAL A 90 -14.37 5.88 -1.76
N SER A 91 -14.45 6.54 -2.92
CA SER A 91 -15.69 6.60 -3.72
C SER A 91 -16.10 5.27 -4.36
N ASN A 92 -15.17 4.33 -4.56
CA ASN A 92 -15.43 3.07 -5.27
C ASN A 92 -15.31 1.81 -4.40
N LEU A 93 -15.36 1.94 -3.06
CA LEU A 93 -15.17 0.83 -2.12
C LEU A 93 -13.85 0.06 -2.35
N GLY A 94 -12.83 0.73 -2.89
CA GLY A 94 -11.56 0.11 -3.26
C GLY A 94 -10.70 -0.31 -2.06
N ILE A 95 -10.96 0.26 -0.88
CA ILE A 95 -10.26 -0.07 0.37
C ILE A 95 -10.40 -1.56 0.71
N SER A 96 -11.59 -2.14 0.53
CA SER A 96 -11.83 -3.56 0.80
C SER A 96 -10.96 -4.47 -0.08
N ALA A 97 -10.74 -4.08 -1.34
CA ALA A 97 -9.89 -4.83 -2.26
C ALA A 97 -8.41 -4.79 -1.84
N LEU A 98 -7.92 -3.63 -1.35
CA LEU A 98 -6.56 -3.50 -0.81
C LEU A 98 -6.36 -4.39 0.43
N ILE A 99 -7.33 -4.40 1.34
CA ILE A 99 -7.31 -5.26 2.54
C ILE A 99 -7.28 -6.73 2.13
N LEU A 100 -8.20 -7.16 1.24
CA LEU A 100 -8.29 -8.56 0.81
C LEU A 100 -6.97 -9.04 0.18
N ARG A 101 -6.41 -8.26 -0.75
CA ARG A 101 -5.14 -8.61 -1.41
C ARG A 101 -4.01 -8.73 -0.38
N SER A 102 -3.93 -7.80 0.56
CA SER A 102 -2.91 -7.82 1.62
C SER A 102 -3.03 -9.05 2.52
N ILE A 103 -4.25 -9.45 2.88
CA ILE A 103 -4.50 -10.65 3.68
C ILE A 103 -4.07 -11.92 2.93
N ILE A 104 -4.38 -12.02 1.64
CA ILE A 104 -3.95 -13.14 0.80
C ILE A 104 -2.42 -13.23 0.81
N THR A 105 -1.73 -12.12 0.54
CA THR A 105 -0.25 -12.07 0.55
C THR A 105 0.33 -12.47 1.91
N LEU A 106 -0.23 -11.97 3.02
CA LEU A 106 0.23 -12.34 4.38
C LEU A 106 0.04 -13.84 4.63
N ARG A 107 -1.11 -14.41 4.26
CA ARG A 107 -1.40 -15.84 4.43
C ARG A 107 -0.41 -16.71 3.66
N GLU A 108 -0.18 -16.39 2.39
CA GLU A 108 0.77 -17.14 1.55
C GLU A 108 2.17 -17.17 2.16
N HIS A 109 2.64 -16.03 2.71
CA HIS A 109 3.95 -15.97 3.36
C HIS A 109 3.98 -16.76 4.68
N ILE A 110 2.94 -16.63 5.51
CA ILE A 110 2.83 -17.39 6.77
C ILE A 110 2.80 -18.89 6.49
N ASP A 111 2.05 -19.33 5.49
CA ASP A 111 1.91 -20.75 5.16
C ASP A 111 3.23 -21.31 4.59
N ASN A 112 3.94 -20.55 3.76
CA ASN A 112 5.24 -20.94 3.20
C ASN A 112 6.34 -21.02 4.28
N ASP A 113 6.34 -20.11 5.28
CA ASP A 113 7.29 -20.15 6.40
C ASP A 113 7.09 -21.36 7.33
N ASN A 114 5.90 -21.98 7.30
CA ASN A 114 5.56 -23.14 8.14
C ASN A 114 5.87 -24.49 7.48
N VAL A 115 6.44 -24.52 6.26
CA VAL A 115 6.89 -25.76 5.61
C VAL A 115 8.34 -26.04 6.04
N PRO A 116 8.62 -27.12 6.80
CA PRO A 116 10.00 -27.47 7.13
C PRO A 116 10.74 -27.90 5.84
N HIS A 117 11.83 -27.20 5.52
CA HIS A 117 12.78 -27.58 4.47
C HIS A 117 13.59 -28.82 4.84
#